data_AF-A0A7K2WB00-F1
#
_entry.id   AF-A0A7K2WB00-F1
#
_cell.length_a   1.000
_cell.length_b   1.000
_cell.length_c   1.000
_cell.angle_alpha   90.00
_cell.angle_beta   90.00
_cell.angle_gamma   90.00
#
_symmetry.space_group_name_H-M   'P 1'
#
loop_
_entity.id
_entity.type
_entity.pdbx_description
1 polymer ?
#
loop_
_entity_poly.entity_id
_entity_poly.type
_entity_poly.pdbx_seq_one_letter_code
_entity_poly.pdbx_strand_id
1 'polypeptide(L)' 'LECVPFRGNANKRLAKLAAGEADALLLAVSGLERIGREDVISEILSTETMMPPIGAGVLALQCREGDAA' A
#
# COMPACT_ATOMS: atom_id res chain seq x y z
N LEU A 1 11.18 3.61 -17.58
CA LEU A 1 11.10 3.03 -16.22
C LEU A 1 11.21 1.52 -16.36
N GLU A 2 11.95 0.87 -15.47
CA GLU A 2 11.98 -0.58 -15.36
C GLU A 2 11.13 -0.99 -14.15
N CYS A 3 10.25 -1.98 -14.33
CA CYS A 3 9.39 -2.46 -13.26
C CYS A 3 10.12 -3.55 -12.45
N VAL A 4 10.57 -3.20 -11.24
CA VAL A 4 11.22 -4.15 -10.32
C VAL A 4 10.17 -4.82 -9.42
N PRO A 5 10.02 -6.15 -9.44
CA PRO A 5 9.00 -6.83 -8.65
C PRO A 5 9.37 -6.89 -7.16
N PHE A 6 8.57 -6.25 -6.31
CA PHE A 6 8.73 -6.31 -4.85
C PHE A 6 7.68 -7.21 -4.19
N ARG A 7 8.08 -8.00 -3.19
CA ARG A 7 7.19 -8.83 -2.35
C ARG A 7 7.51 -8.65 -0.86
N GLY A 8 6.56 -9.04 -0.01
CA GLY A 8 6.63 -8.89 1.45
C GLY A 8 5.67 -7.81 1.98
N ASN A 9 5.71 -7.52 3.28
CA ASN A 9 4.93 -6.44 3.88
C ASN A 9 5.54 -5.05 3.59
N ALA A 10 4.82 -3.97 3.91
CA ALA A 10 5.25 -2.60 3.63
C ALA A 10 6.63 -2.27 4.22
N ASN A 11 6.89 -2.62 5.49
CA ASN A 11 8.17 -2.33 6.14
C ASN A 11 9.36 -3.00 5.44
N LYS A 12 9.23 -4.27 5.03
CA LYS A 12 10.28 -4.95 4.26
C LYS A 12 10.50 -4.31 2.89
N ARG A 13 9.43 -3.86 2.22
CA ARG A 13 9.54 -3.17 0.93
C ARG A 13 10.21 -1.80 1.07
N LEU A 14 9.90 -1.04 2.12
CA LEU A 14 10.58 0.21 2.44
C LEU A 14 12.07 0.01 2.75
N ALA A 15 12.43 -1.06 3.46
CA ALA A 15 13.83 -1.40 3.71
C ALA A 15 14.59 -1.72 2.41
N LYS A 16 13.97 -2.44 1.47
CA LYS A 16 14.54 -2.72 0.14
C LYS A 16 14.75 -1.44 -0.68
N LEU A 17 13.79 -0.50 -0.62
CA LEU A 17 13.94 0.82 -1.24
C LEU A 17 15.13 1.58 -0.63
N ALA A 18 15.23 1.62 0.70
CA ALA A 18 16.35 2.25 1.39
C ALA A 18 17.72 1.60 1.10
N ALA A 19 17.73 0.31 0.75
CA ALA A 19 18.92 -0.41 0.32
C ALA A 19 19.29 -0.15 -1.17
N GLY A 20 18.50 0.65 -1.90
CA GLY A 20 18.76 0.98 -3.30
C GLY A 20 18.36 -0.11 -4.30
N GLU A 21 17.49 -1.05 -3.94
CA GLU A 21 17.01 -2.09 -4.88
C GLU A 21 16.06 -1.51 -5.96
N ALA A 22 15.56 -0.29 -5.78
CA ALA A 22 14.78 0.46 -6.77
C ALA A 22 14.90 1.98 -6.49
N ASP A 23 14.62 2.81 -7.48
CA ASP A 23 14.63 4.28 -7.32
C ASP A 23 13.34 4.83 -6.68
N ALA A 24 12.22 4.11 -6.83
CA ALA A 24 10.92 4.49 -6.31
C ALA A 24 10.08 3.26 -5.97
N LEU A 25 9.12 3.43 -5.05
CA LEU A 25 8.20 2.37 -4.61
C LEU A 25 6.77 2.90 -4.58
N LEU A 26 5.86 2.17 -5.21
CA LEU A 26 4.42 2.43 -5.11
C LEU A 26 3.81 1.63 -3.95
N LEU A 27 3.15 2.34 -3.03
CA LEU A 27 2.38 1.77 -1.92
C LEU A 27 1.02 2.46 -1.80
N ALA A 28 0.05 1.75 -1.23
CA ALA A 28 -1.24 2.35 -0.93
C ALA A 28 -1.13 3.32 0.27
N VAL A 29 -1.61 4.55 0.11
CA VAL A 29 -1.64 5.59 1.17
C VAL A 29 -2.30 5.05 2.44
N SER A 30 -3.50 4.49 2.33
CA SER A 30 -4.22 3.88 3.46
C SER A 30 -3.43 2.79 4.20
N GLY A 31 -2.53 2.09 3.52
CA GLY A 31 -1.65 1.09 4.15
C GLY A 31 -0.57 1.73 4.99
N LEU A 32 -0.02 2.86 4.56
CA LEU A 32 0.99 3.64 5.28
C LEU A 32 0.39 4.37 6.49
N GLU A 33 -0.78 4.99 6.33
CA GLU A 33 -1.50 5.66 7.43
C GLU A 33 -1.80 4.70 8.58
N ARG A 34 -2.28 3.49 8.26
CA ARG A 34 -2.60 2.47 9.28
C ARG A 34 -1.40 1.99 10.08
N ILE A 35 -0.19 2.11 9.54
CA ILE A 35 1.05 1.70 10.21
C ILE A 35 1.87 2.89 10.72
N GLY A 36 1.32 4.11 10.65
CA GLY A 36 1.98 5.34 11.10
C GLY A 36 3.24 5.67 10.32
N ARG A 37 3.23 5.45 8.99
CA ARG A 37 4.36 5.70 8.07
C ARG A 37 4.02 6.73 7.00
N GLU A 38 3.22 7.74 7.33
CA GLU A 38 2.91 8.86 6.43
C GLU A 38 4.16 9.68 6.09
N ASP A 39 5.20 9.63 6.94
CA ASP A 39 6.49 10.31 6.80
C ASP A 39 7.25 9.96 5.51
N VAL A 40 6.97 8.79 4.91
CA VAL A 40 7.68 8.33 3.70
C VAL A 40 7.00 8.72 2.40
N ILE A 41 5.80 9.31 2.46
CA ILE A 41 5.02 9.64 1.27
C ILE A 41 5.67 10.84 0.56
N SER A 42 6.26 10.60 -0.60
CA SER A 42 6.83 11.67 -1.44
C SER A 42 5.77 12.37 -2.29
N GLU A 43 4.76 11.62 -2.76
CA GLU A 43 3.69 12.12 -3.62
C GLU A 43 2.46 11.21 -3.49
N ILE A 44 1.26 11.81 -3.48
CA ILE A 44 -0.01 11.09 -3.59
C ILE A 44 -0.49 11.21 -5.03
N LEU A 45 -0.57 10.09 -5.74
CA LEU A 45 -1.04 10.06 -7.12
C LEU A 45 -2.57 10.25 -7.17
N SER A 46 -3.02 11.14 -8.05
CA SER A 46 -4.45 11.36 -8.32
C SER A 46 -5.11 10.13 -8.95
N THR A 47 -6.43 10.04 -8.85
CA THR A 47 -7.22 8.97 -9.48
C THR A 47 -7.16 8.98 -11.00
N GLU A 48 -6.92 10.16 -11.59
CA GLU A 48 -6.73 10.38 -13.01
C GLU A 48 -5.36 9.86 -13.47
N THR A 49 -4.33 10.00 -12.64
CA THR A 49 -2.98 9.51 -12.91
C THR A 49 -2.89 7.99 -12.73
N MET A 50 -3.47 7.46 -11.65
CA MET A 50 -3.43 6.03 -11.33
C MET A 50 -4.72 5.61 -10.63
N MET A 51 -5.61 4.99 -11.40
CA MET A 51 -6.83 4.41 -10.85
C MET A 51 -6.49 3.33 -9.80
N PRO A 52 -6.99 3.45 -8.56
CA PRO A 52 -6.70 2.47 -7.52
C PRO A 52 -7.35 1.11 -7.81
N PRO A 53 -6.80 0.02 -7.25
CA PRO A 53 -7.46 -1.28 -7.33
C PRO A 53 -8.78 -1.28 -6.58
N ILE A 54 -9.71 -2.15 -7.00
CA ILE A 54 -11.01 -2.33 -6.34
C ILE A 54 -10.79 -2.62 -4.85
N GLY A 55 -11.47 -1.86 -3.99
CA GLY A 55 -11.38 -2.00 -2.54
C GLY A 55 -10.11 -1.43 -1.90
N ALA A 56 -9.29 -0.67 -2.64
CA ALA A 56 -8.16 0.05 -2.04
C ALA A 56 -8.64 0.92 -0.87
N GLY A 57 -8.00 0.77 0.29
CA GLY A 57 -8.39 1.51 1.50
C GLY A 57 -9.63 1.02 2.22
N VAL A 58 -10.35 0.02 1.72
CA VAL A 58 -11.51 -0.56 2.42
C VAL A 58 -11.07 -1.61 3.43
N LEU A 59 -11.67 -1.60 4.62
CA LEU A 59 -11.65 -2.73 5.55
C LEU A 59 -13.02 -3.40 5.50
N ALA A 60 -13.04 -4.69 5.21
CA ALA A 60 -14.26 -5.50 5.22
C ALA A 60 -14.23 -6.42 6.43
N LEU A 61 -15.29 -6.40 7.23
CA LEU A 61 -15.51 -7.40 8.26
C LEU A 61 -16.28 -8.57 7.65
N GLN A 62 -15.73 -9.77 7.76
CA GLN A 62 -16.39 -10.99 7.32
C GLN A 62 -16.85 -11.78 8.55
N CYS A 63 -18.13 -12.15 8.56
CA CYS A 63 -18.73 -13.04 9.57
C CYS A 63 -19.48 -14.17 8.87
N ARG A 64 -19.90 -15.19 9.63
CA ARG A 64 -20.75 -16.26 9.09
C ARG A 64 -22.15 -15.70 8.84
N GLU A 65 -22.82 -16.21 7.82
CA GLU A 65 -24.24 -15.94 7.64
C GLU A 65 -25.03 -16.52 8.83
N GLY A 66 -25.91 -15.71 9.42
CA GLY A 66 -26.66 -16.08 10.62
C GLY A 66 -25.93 -15.92 11.96
N ASP A 67 -24.73 -15.33 11.97
CA ASP A 67 -23.98 -15.01 13.21
C ASP A 67 -24.63 -13.80 13.92
N ALA A 68 -25.73 -14.05 14.63
CA ALA A 68 -26.40 -13.04 15.45
C ALA A 68 -25.59 -12.75 16.73
N ALA A 69 -25.66 -11.50 17.18
CA ALA A 69 -24.94 -10.98 18.36
C ALA A 69 -25.34 -11.67 19.66
#